data_AF-A0A257WUK3-F1
#
_entry.id   AF-A0A257WUK3-F1
#
_cell.length_a   1.000
_cell.length_b   1.000
_cell.length_c   1.000
_cell.angle_alpha   90.00
_cell.angle_beta   90.00
_cell.angle_gamma   90.00
#
_symmetry.space_group_name_H-M   'P 1'
#
loop_
_entity.id
_entity.type
_entity.pdbx_description
1 polymer ?
#
loop_
_entity_poly.entity_id
_entity_poly.type
_entity_poly.pdbx_seq_one_letter_code
_entity_poly.pdbx_strand_id
1 'polypeptide(L)'
;MSALTFMLRSAPAQRVDVGMLNPAALAGQAASDIAAIALNVGKRAVRADELFDITGDDTTDIVFRGDCRKLERIGAGMKSGRVSVDGDAGPYVGQGLLGGTITVSGSAGAFCATGMKGGRIDIAGNVGESAGGAIPGEMKGMAGGLLLVGGHAGDRLGDRMRRGQILVGGNAGDYCGSRMIAGTIAVAGSLGAYPAYGMKRGTLILNALPAQMLPTIVDCGAHRLGFLSLLYASWKGLPGPFGALDAGACTVRRYMG
;
A
#
# COMPACT_ATOMS: atom_id res chain seq x y z
N MET A 1 -13.04 12.06 23.11
CA MET A 1 -11.83 11.46 22.58
C MET A 1 -11.56 12.10 21.23
N SER A 2 -10.38 12.68 21.06
CA SER A 2 -9.93 13.21 19.77
C SER A 2 -8.76 12.38 19.28
N ALA A 3 -8.62 12.28 17.95
CA ALA A 3 -7.57 11.49 17.32
C ALA A 3 -6.17 11.88 17.87
N LEU A 4 -5.38 10.88 18.25
CA LEU A 4 -4.02 11.08 18.71
C LEU A 4 -3.15 11.59 17.56
N THR A 5 -2.80 12.87 17.61
CA THR A 5 -2.14 13.57 16.52
C THR A 5 -0.68 13.80 16.85
N PHE A 6 0.21 13.36 15.97
CA PHE A 6 1.63 13.64 15.95
C PHE A 6 1.91 14.71 14.90
N MET A 7 2.00 15.97 15.32
CA MET A 7 2.37 17.10 14.46
C MET A 7 3.88 17.27 14.46
N LEU A 8 4.53 17.11 13.31
CA LEU A 8 5.98 17.23 13.21
C LEU A 8 6.43 18.68 13.48
N ARG A 9 7.32 18.88 14.44
CA ARG A 9 7.84 20.22 14.80
C ARG A 9 8.72 20.82 13.71
N SER A 10 9.54 19.98 13.07
CA SER A 10 10.40 20.35 11.95
C SER A 10 10.76 19.12 11.11
N ALA A 11 11.05 19.32 9.82
CA ALA A 11 11.45 18.22 8.95
C ALA A 11 12.74 17.56 9.46
N PRO A 12 12.74 16.24 9.78
CA PRO A 12 13.91 15.60 10.34
C PRO A 12 15.05 15.58 9.33
N ALA A 13 16.30 15.67 9.80
CA ALA A 13 17.46 15.62 8.91
C ALA A 13 17.60 14.25 8.22
N GLN A 14 17.30 13.18 8.96
CA GLN A 14 17.40 11.78 8.53
C GLN A 14 16.03 11.07 8.59
N ARG A 15 15.97 9.83 8.09
CA ARG A 15 14.75 9.01 8.20
C ARG A 15 14.46 8.67 9.67
N VAL A 16 13.18 8.54 9.98
CA VAL A 16 12.69 8.23 11.32
C VAL A 16 11.76 7.02 11.25
N ASP A 17 12.13 5.94 11.94
CA ASP A 17 11.23 4.77 12.09
C ASP A 17 10.14 5.11 13.12
N VAL A 18 8.91 5.25 12.64
CA VAL A 18 7.73 5.51 13.47
C VAL A 18 6.82 4.27 13.59
N GLY A 19 7.34 3.09 13.29
CA GLY A 19 6.56 1.85 13.31
C GLY A 19 5.97 1.51 14.68
N MET A 20 6.54 2.02 15.78
CA MET A 20 5.99 1.87 17.13
C MET A 20 4.84 2.83 17.43
N LEU A 21 4.64 3.88 16.64
CA LEU A 21 3.56 4.84 16.77
C LEU A 21 2.33 4.36 15.99
N ASN A 22 1.77 3.22 16.41
CA ASN A 22 0.59 2.63 15.79
C ASN A 22 -0.44 2.20 16.85
N PRO A 23 -1.73 2.06 16.49
CA PRO A 23 -2.78 1.78 17.48
C PRO A 23 -2.57 0.53 18.32
N ALA A 24 -2.02 -0.53 17.74
CA ALA A 24 -1.78 -1.77 18.47
C ALA A 24 -0.63 -1.66 19.49
N ALA A 25 0.36 -0.81 19.21
CA ALA A 25 1.51 -0.58 20.10
C ALA A 25 1.21 0.44 21.20
N LEU A 26 0.36 1.43 20.93
CA LEU A 26 0.01 2.49 21.88
C LEU A 26 -1.20 2.16 22.77
N ALA A 27 -1.92 1.07 22.49
CA ALA A 27 -3.11 0.68 23.24
C ALA A 27 -2.84 0.58 24.75
N GLY A 28 -3.60 1.36 25.54
CA GLY A 28 -3.52 1.36 27.00
C GLY A 28 -2.32 2.12 27.60
N GLN A 29 -1.48 2.76 26.78
CA GLN A 29 -0.38 3.60 27.27
C GLN A 29 -0.89 4.98 27.73
N ALA A 30 -0.25 5.55 28.75
CA ALA A 30 -0.51 6.92 29.15
C ALA A 30 0.13 7.90 28.17
N ALA A 31 -0.42 9.12 28.06
CA ALA A 31 0.11 10.16 27.17
C ALA A 31 1.60 10.49 27.45
N SER A 32 2.01 10.43 28.73
CA SER A 32 3.42 10.61 29.14
C SER A 32 4.34 9.51 28.62
N ASP A 33 3.85 8.27 28.55
CA ASP A 33 4.62 7.13 28.07
C ASP A 33 4.77 7.22 26.54
N ILE A 34 3.68 7.57 25.85
CA ILE A 34 3.68 7.82 24.40
C ILE A 34 4.67 8.92 24.05
N ALA A 35 4.67 10.03 24.80
CA ALA A 35 5.59 11.14 24.62
C ALA A 35 7.06 10.72 24.80
N ALA A 36 7.34 9.79 25.71
CA ALA A 36 8.68 9.31 26.02
C ALA A 36 9.20 8.19 25.08
N ILE A 37 8.39 7.71 24.13
CA ILE A 37 8.81 6.66 23.18
C ILE A 37 10.08 7.11 22.43
N ALA A 38 11.13 6.29 22.50
CA ALA A 38 12.37 6.53 21.76
C ALA A 38 12.22 6.12 20.29
N LEU A 39 12.41 7.10 19.41
CA LEU A 39 12.40 6.95 17.96
C LEU A 39 13.83 7.05 17.42
N ASN A 40 14.14 6.23 16.42
CA ASN A 40 15.44 6.24 15.78
C ASN A 40 15.47 7.26 14.65
N VAL A 41 16.28 8.31 14.81
CA VAL A 41 16.63 9.29 13.76
C VAL A 41 18.06 8.99 13.31
N GLY A 42 18.18 8.13 12.31
CA GLY A 42 19.47 7.54 11.92
C GLY A 42 20.15 6.79 13.08
N LYS A 43 21.27 7.31 13.59
CA LYS A 43 22.00 6.71 14.72
C LYS A 43 21.60 7.25 16.10
N ARG A 44 20.71 8.24 16.15
CA ARG A 44 20.28 8.88 17.39
C ARG A 44 18.93 8.35 17.82
N ALA A 45 18.77 8.08 19.12
CA ALA A 45 17.46 7.93 19.74
C ALA A 45 16.97 9.31 20.18
N VAL A 46 15.74 9.66 19.81
CA VAL A 46 15.08 10.93 20.13
C VAL A 46 13.68 10.60 20.64
N ARG A 47 13.19 11.27 21.67
CA ARG A 47 11.84 11.02 22.18
C ARG A 47 10.77 11.49 21.18
N ALA A 48 9.58 10.90 21.25
CA ALA A 48 8.47 11.29 20.40
C ALA A 48 8.07 12.76 20.62
N ASP A 49 8.06 13.25 21.86
CA ASP A 49 7.72 14.65 22.17
C ASP A 49 8.79 15.69 21.77
N GLU A 50 10.04 15.25 21.62
CA GLU A 50 11.11 16.07 21.04
C GLU A 50 10.91 16.28 19.53
N LEU A 51 10.32 15.29 18.83
CA LEU A 51 10.10 15.35 17.38
C LEU A 51 8.71 15.89 17.01
N PHE A 52 7.70 15.61 17.83
CA PHE A 52 6.30 15.90 17.58
C PHE A 52 5.68 16.77 18.68
N ASP A 53 4.79 17.67 18.26
CA ASP A 53 3.71 18.17 19.10
C ASP A 53 2.61 17.11 19.14
N ILE A 54 2.42 16.50 20.32
CA ILE A 54 1.47 15.39 20.52
C ILE A 54 0.20 15.94 21.17
N THR A 55 -0.95 15.71 20.54
CA THR A 55 -2.25 16.16 21.03
C THR A 55 -3.31 15.07 20.85
N GLY A 56 -4.40 15.12 21.61
CA GLY A 56 -5.43 14.09 21.58
C GLY A 56 -5.07 12.84 22.40
N ASP A 57 -6.01 11.92 22.48
CA ASP A 57 -5.98 10.79 23.42
C ASP A 57 -6.49 9.47 22.83
N ASP A 58 -7.10 9.50 21.64
CA ASP A 58 -7.59 8.30 20.98
C ASP A 58 -6.45 7.53 20.31
N THR A 59 -5.91 6.52 21.00
CA THR A 59 -4.89 5.63 20.45
C THR A 59 -5.41 4.72 19.34
N THR A 60 -6.74 4.65 19.10
CA THR A 60 -7.33 3.86 18.02
C THR A 60 -7.40 4.62 16.70
N ASP A 61 -7.26 5.94 16.72
CA ASP A 61 -7.23 6.82 15.56
C ASP A 61 -6.03 7.78 15.63
N ILE A 62 -4.98 7.46 14.87
CA ILE A 62 -3.72 8.21 14.89
C ILE A 62 -3.60 9.07 13.62
N VAL A 63 -3.14 10.31 13.78
CA VAL A 63 -2.91 11.25 12.67
C VAL A 63 -1.47 11.74 12.68
N PHE A 64 -0.78 11.65 11.54
CA PHE A 64 0.51 12.27 11.31
C PHE A 64 0.35 13.53 10.45
N ARG A 65 0.94 14.64 10.89
CA ARG A 65 0.88 15.94 10.18
C ARG A 65 2.27 16.54 10.01
N GLY A 66 2.45 17.32 8.94
CA GLY A 66 3.72 17.95 8.58
C GLY A 66 4.46 17.21 7.47
N ASP A 67 5.76 17.48 7.29
CA ASP A 67 6.58 16.83 6.26
C ASP A 67 6.94 15.38 6.64
N CYS A 68 6.00 14.46 6.38
CA CYS A 68 6.11 13.06 6.76
C CYS A 68 6.92 12.20 5.76
N ARG A 69 7.57 12.81 4.76
CA ARG A 69 8.33 12.11 3.70
C ARG A 69 9.50 11.27 4.22
N LYS A 70 10.02 11.62 5.39
CA LYS A 70 11.13 10.92 6.06
C LYS A 70 10.67 9.99 7.18
N LEU A 71 9.36 9.97 7.48
CA LEU A 71 8.79 9.02 8.43
C LEU A 71 8.56 7.70 7.72
N GLU A 72 9.29 6.66 8.13
CA GLU A 72 9.17 5.33 7.57
C GLU A 72 8.36 4.42 8.48
N ARG A 73 7.79 3.36 7.88
CA ARG A 73 7.07 2.29 8.60
C ARG A 73 5.82 2.78 9.34
N ILE A 74 5.19 3.87 8.88
CA ILE A 74 3.89 4.33 9.39
C ILE A 74 2.87 3.17 9.34
N GLY A 75 2.25 2.87 10.48
CA GLY A 75 1.27 1.79 10.61
C GLY A 75 1.83 0.37 10.49
N ALA A 76 3.16 0.19 10.65
CA ALA A 76 3.77 -1.13 10.57
C ALA A 76 3.24 -2.09 11.66
N GLY A 77 2.92 -3.32 11.25
CA GLY A 77 2.43 -4.37 12.16
C GLY A 77 1.07 -4.10 12.81
N MET A 78 0.37 -3.04 12.40
CA MET A 78 -0.92 -2.64 12.95
C MET A 78 -1.98 -3.75 12.77
N LYS A 79 -2.81 -3.97 13.79
CA LYS A 79 -3.82 -5.06 13.84
C LYS A 79 -5.26 -4.56 13.68
N SER A 80 -5.52 -3.34 14.10
CA SER A 80 -6.83 -2.67 14.10
C SER A 80 -6.62 -1.17 14.25
N GLY A 81 -7.70 -0.38 14.16
CA GLY A 81 -7.68 1.08 14.28
C GLY A 81 -7.55 1.79 12.94
N ARG A 82 -7.25 3.08 13.00
CA ARG A 82 -7.03 3.97 11.87
C ARG A 82 -5.70 4.72 12.04
N VAL A 83 -4.97 4.86 10.94
CA VAL A 83 -3.84 5.78 10.85
C VAL A 83 -4.07 6.67 9.63
N SER A 84 -3.91 7.98 9.78
CA SER A 84 -3.99 8.93 8.68
C SER A 84 -2.72 9.77 8.60
N VAL A 85 -2.36 10.15 7.37
CA VAL A 85 -1.23 11.04 7.09
C VAL A 85 -1.74 12.20 6.24
N ASP A 86 -1.59 13.40 6.76
CA ASP A 86 -1.91 14.65 6.05
C ASP A 86 -0.69 15.07 5.22
N GLY A 87 -0.61 14.59 3.98
CA GLY A 87 0.47 14.85 3.03
C GLY A 87 1.19 13.59 2.57
N ASP A 88 2.46 13.74 2.19
CA ASP A 88 3.30 12.64 1.71
C ASP A 88 3.89 11.83 2.88
N ALA A 89 3.92 10.51 2.74
CA ALA A 89 4.54 9.56 3.66
C ALA A 89 5.83 8.97 3.09
N GLY A 90 6.76 8.61 3.97
CA GLY A 90 8.00 7.93 3.61
C GLY A 90 7.80 6.47 3.18
N PRO A 91 8.89 5.68 3.12
CA PRO A 91 8.83 4.29 2.69
C PRO A 91 8.19 3.36 3.73
N TYR A 92 7.83 2.15 3.30
CA TYR A 92 7.34 1.07 4.16
C TYR A 92 6.00 1.34 4.88
N VAL A 93 5.17 2.26 4.39
CA VAL A 93 3.81 2.49 4.92
C VAL A 93 3.04 1.17 4.95
N GLY A 94 2.47 0.81 6.11
CA GLY A 94 1.70 -0.40 6.30
C GLY A 94 2.51 -1.70 6.16
N GLN A 95 3.83 -1.66 6.38
CA GLN A 95 4.65 -2.86 6.37
C GLN A 95 4.12 -3.89 7.39
N GLY A 96 3.78 -5.09 6.91
CA GLY A 96 3.26 -6.16 7.76
C GLY A 96 1.89 -5.87 8.37
N LEU A 97 1.11 -4.94 7.82
CA LEU A 97 -0.25 -4.61 8.29
C LEU A 97 -1.13 -5.88 8.36
N LEU A 98 -1.73 -6.12 9.51
CA LEU A 98 -2.57 -7.28 9.80
C LEU A 98 -4.06 -6.94 9.73
N GLY A 99 -4.43 -5.70 10.04
CA GLY A 99 -5.81 -5.21 10.00
C GLY A 99 -5.89 -3.72 10.33
N GLY A 100 -7.09 -3.12 10.15
CA GLY A 100 -7.30 -1.68 10.26
C GLY A 100 -7.17 -0.94 8.93
N THR A 101 -7.17 0.39 8.99
CA THR A 101 -7.12 1.26 7.80
C THR A 101 -5.98 2.28 7.91
N ILE A 102 -5.19 2.42 6.85
CA ILE A 102 -4.21 3.49 6.70
C ILE A 102 -4.64 4.38 5.54
N THR A 103 -4.70 5.70 5.73
CA THR A 103 -5.02 6.66 4.67
C THR A 103 -3.92 7.70 4.54
N VAL A 104 -3.44 7.94 3.32
CA VAL A 104 -2.43 8.96 3.02
C VAL A 104 -3.01 9.89 1.98
N SER A 105 -3.15 11.18 2.31
CA SER A 105 -3.72 12.18 1.39
C SER A 105 -2.74 12.62 0.28
N GLY A 106 -1.45 12.37 0.45
CA GLY A 106 -0.41 12.54 -0.58
C GLY A 106 0.08 11.21 -1.14
N SER A 107 1.39 11.16 -1.45
CA SER A 107 2.09 9.98 -1.96
C SER A 107 2.77 9.17 -0.86
N ALA A 108 2.99 7.88 -1.07
CA ALA A 108 3.80 7.03 -0.19
C ALA A 108 5.09 6.58 -0.88
N GLY A 109 6.15 6.40 -0.09
CA GLY A 109 7.46 5.97 -0.59
C GLY A 109 7.50 4.50 -1.07
N ALA A 110 8.72 4.04 -1.32
CA ALA A 110 8.99 2.66 -1.74
C ALA A 110 8.51 1.62 -0.71
N PHE A 111 8.23 0.41 -1.17
CA PHE A 111 7.84 -0.74 -0.34
C PHE A 111 6.56 -0.54 0.50
N CYS A 112 5.68 0.39 0.11
CA CYS A 112 4.34 0.51 0.69
C CYS A 112 3.61 -0.84 0.67
N ALA A 113 2.90 -1.20 1.73
CA ALA A 113 2.15 -2.46 1.88
C ALA A 113 2.99 -3.75 1.80
N THR A 114 4.32 -3.69 1.91
CA THR A 114 5.13 -4.91 1.90
C THR A 114 4.78 -5.82 3.08
N GLY A 115 4.63 -7.12 2.83
CA GLY A 115 4.28 -8.10 3.86
C GLY A 115 2.88 -7.94 4.47
N MET A 116 2.03 -7.04 3.94
CA MET A 116 0.65 -6.82 4.41
C MET A 116 -0.15 -8.13 4.30
N LYS A 117 -0.86 -8.50 5.37
CA LYS A 117 -1.67 -9.72 5.48
C LYS A 117 -3.18 -9.44 5.56
N GLY A 118 -3.56 -8.22 5.93
CA GLY A 118 -4.96 -7.81 6.05
C GLY A 118 -5.07 -6.30 6.22
N GLY A 119 -6.30 -5.80 6.33
CA GLY A 119 -6.59 -4.36 6.39
C GLY A 119 -6.69 -3.69 5.02
N ARG A 120 -6.74 -2.36 5.04
CA ARG A 120 -6.87 -1.51 3.86
C ARG A 120 -5.88 -0.34 3.93
N ILE A 121 -5.23 -0.04 2.81
CA ILE A 121 -4.38 1.14 2.66
C ILE A 121 -4.91 1.95 1.48
N ASP A 122 -5.24 3.21 1.71
CA ASP A 122 -5.71 4.17 0.70
C ASP A 122 -4.66 5.27 0.52
N ILE A 123 -4.05 5.35 -0.67
CA ILE A 123 -3.09 6.39 -1.04
C ILE A 123 -3.74 7.25 -2.11
N ALA A 124 -3.94 8.55 -1.85
CA ALA A 124 -4.55 9.44 -2.83
C ALA A 124 -3.59 9.80 -3.99
N GLY A 125 -2.30 9.96 -3.68
CA GLY A 125 -1.24 10.25 -4.65
C GLY A 125 -0.59 8.99 -5.23
N ASN A 126 0.73 9.04 -5.38
CA ASN A 126 1.54 7.98 -5.98
C ASN A 126 2.11 7.03 -4.92
N VAL A 127 2.48 5.82 -5.33
CA VAL A 127 3.33 4.92 -4.53
C VAL A 127 4.68 4.71 -5.21
N GLY A 128 5.73 4.64 -4.41
CA GLY A 128 7.08 4.34 -4.90
C GLY A 128 7.25 2.91 -5.43
N GLU A 129 8.49 2.56 -5.76
CA GLU A 129 8.81 1.22 -6.25
C GLU A 129 8.48 0.12 -5.22
N SER A 130 8.26 -1.09 -5.74
CA SER A 130 8.05 -2.31 -4.95
C SER A 130 6.86 -2.24 -3.97
N ALA A 131 5.86 -1.40 -4.26
CA ALA A 131 4.61 -1.39 -3.48
C ALA A 131 3.92 -2.77 -3.56
N GLY A 132 3.52 -3.32 -2.42
CA GLY A 132 3.04 -4.70 -2.28
C GLY A 132 4.08 -5.78 -2.61
N GLY A 133 5.32 -5.38 -2.91
CA GLY A 133 6.43 -6.27 -3.25
C GLY A 133 7.08 -6.91 -2.03
N ALA A 134 7.94 -7.91 -2.27
CA ALA A 134 8.83 -8.45 -1.24
C ALA A 134 10.00 -7.50 -0.97
N ILE A 135 10.39 -7.35 0.30
CA ILE A 135 11.68 -6.74 0.64
C ILE A 135 12.84 -7.69 0.31
N PRO A 136 14.06 -7.17 0.09
CA PRO A 136 15.25 -8.00 -0.09
C PRO A 136 15.41 -9.03 1.04
N GLY A 137 15.66 -10.29 0.68
CA GLY A 137 15.74 -11.42 1.62
C GLY A 137 14.42 -12.14 1.88
N GLU A 138 13.27 -11.50 1.64
CA GLU A 138 11.96 -12.13 1.83
C GLU A 138 11.48 -12.85 0.57
N MET A 139 10.74 -13.95 0.79
CA MET A 139 10.22 -14.80 -0.28
C MET A 139 8.77 -14.46 -0.68
N LYS A 140 8.13 -13.50 0.01
CA LYS A 140 6.74 -13.10 -0.21
C LYS A 140 6.58 -11.59 -0.02
N GLY A 141 5.86 -10.94 -0.94
CA GLY A 141 5.41 -9.56 -0.78
C GLY A 141 4.10 -9.49 0.01
N MET A 142 3.12 -8.76 -0.50
CA MET A 142 1.76 -8.69 0.05
C MET A 142 1.10 -10.09 0.06
N ALA A 143 0.50 -10.44 1.19
CA ALA A 143 -0.12 -11.73 1.49
C ALA A 143 -1.60 -11.61 1.93
N GLY A 144 -2.21 -10.45 1.77
CA GLY A 144 -3.64 -10.20 1.98
C GLY A 144 -3.94 -8.71 2.12
N GLY A 145 -5.23 -8.36 2.24
CA GLY A 145 -5.70 -6.98 2.33
C GLY A 145 -5.93 -6.29 0.98
N LEU A 146 -6.19 -4.99 1.04
CA LEU A 146 -6.46 -4.11 -0.10
C LEU A 146 -5.53 -2.89 -0.08
N LEU A 147 -4.77 -2.67 -1.15
CA LEU A 147 -4.03 -1.44 -1.40
C LEU A 147 -4.71 -0.68 -2.55
N LEU A 148 -5.17 0.55 -2.29
CA LEU A 148 -5.70 1.47 -3.29
C LEU A 148 -4.72 2.61 -3.51
N VAL A 149 -4.42 2.89 -4.78
CA VAL A 149 -3.55 3.99 -5.20
C VAL A 149 -4.31 4.85 -6.19
N GLY A 150 -4.56 6.11 -5.85
CA GLY A 150 -5.25 7.06 -6.71
C GLY A 150 -4.41 7.49 -7.92
N GLY A 151 -3.10 7.67 -7.71
CA GLY A 151 -2.14 8.03 -8.75
C GLY A 151 -1.42 6.83 -9.38
N HIS A 152 -0.11 7.00 -9.59
CA HIS A 152 0.77 6.04 -10.23
C HIS A 152 1.51 5.15 -9.22
N ALA A 153 1.88 3.96 -9.67
CA ALA A 153 2.78 3.07 -8.95
C ALA A 153 4.14 2.98 -9.67
N GLY A 154 5.23 2.93 -8.89
CA GLY A 154 6.56 2.70 -9.42
C GLY A 154 6.79 1.27 -9.93
N ASP A 155 8.05 0.96 -10.21
CA ASP A 155 8.47 -0.35 -10.70
C ASP A 155 8.20 -1.47 -9.68
N ARG A 156 8.12 -2.71 -10.16
CA ARG A 156 8.01 -3.93 -9.34
C ARG A 156 6.78 -3.94 -8.42
N LEU A 157 5.70 -3.26 -8.82
CA LEU A 157 4.41 -3.33 -8.15
C LEU A 157 3.98 -4.79 -7.96
N GLY A 158 3.71 -5.19 -6.73
CA GLY A 158 3.27 -6.55 -6.40
C GLY A 158 4.29 -7.65 -6.65
N ASP A 159 5.59 -7.34 -6.65
CA ASP A 159 6.64 -8.36 -6.80
C ASP A 159 6.51 -9.47 -5.74
N ARG A 160 6.45 -10.73 -6.18
CA ARG A 160 6.19 -11.90 -5.31
C ARG A 160 4.94 -11.77 -4.44
N MET A 161 3.94 -11.01 -4.87
CA MET A 161 2.64 -10.94 -4.21
C MET A 161 2.03 -12.35 -4.11
N ARG A 162 1.52 -12.69 -2.94
CA ARG A 162 0.99 -14.03 -2.61
C ARG A 162 -0.53 -14.06 -2.48
N ARG A 163 -1.14 -12.95 -2.05
CA ARG A 163 -2.59 -12.79 -1.87
C ARG A 163 -2.88 -11.30 -1.66
N GLY A 164 -4.14 -10.91 -1.80
CA GLY A 164 -4.61 -9.54 -1.61
C GLY A 164 -4.98 -8.92 -2.94
N GLN A 165 -5.28 -7.62 -2.89
CA GLN A 165 -5.70 -6.85 -4.04
C GLN A 165 -4.93 -5.51 -4.06
N ILE A 166 -4.37 -5.17 -5.22
CA ILE A 166 -3.73 -3.86 -5.45
C ILE A 166 -4.46 -3.21 -6.62
N LEU A 167 -5.08 -2.05 -6.38
CA LEU A 167 -5.81 -1.30 -7.42
C LEU A 167 -5.12 0.05 -7.63
N VAL A 168 -4.69 0.34 -8.86
CA VAL A 168 -3.95 1.56 -9.24
C VAL A 168 -4.74 2.35 -10.27
N GLY A 169 -5.16 3.56 -9.90
CA GLY A 169 -5.96 4.46 -10.74
C GLY A 169 -5.18 5.06 -11.92
N GLY A 170 -3.86 5.21 -11.77
CA GLY A 170 -2.96 5.66 -12.82
C GLY A 170 -2.18 4.53 -13.51
N ASN A 171 -0.90 4.80 -13.76
CA ASN A 171 0.03 3.88 -14.44
C ASN A 171 0.83 3.06 -13.43
N ALA A 172 1.36 1.92 -13.84
CA ALA A 172 2.36 1.18 -13.09
C ALA A 172 3.67 1.05 -13.88
N GLY A 173 4.80 1.12 -13.20
CA GLY A 173 6.13 1.03 -13.80
C GLY A 173 6.50 -0.35 -14.34
N ASP A 174 7.78 -0.56 -14.56
CA ASP A 174 8.32 -1.80 -15.11
C ASP A 174 8.16 -2.96 -14.14
N TYR A 175 8.10 -4.19 -14.67
CA TYR A 175 8.03 -5.42 -13.86
C TYR A 175 6.82 -5.50 -12.92
N CYS A 176 5.71 -4.84 -13.26
CA CYS A 176 4.44 -4.97 -12.56
C CYS A 176 4.01 -6.46 -12.51
N GLY A 177 3.70 -6.96 -11.32
CA GLY A 177 3.33 -8.37 -11.10
C GLY A 177 4.48 -9.36 -11.31
N SER A 178 5.74 -8.90 -11.27
CA SER A 178 6.89 -9.79 -11.41
C SER A 178 6.93 -10.84 -10.29
N ARG A 179 7.30 -12.08 -10.66
CA ARG A 179 7.44 -13.23 -9.75
C ARG A 179 6.19 -13.49 -8.90
N MET A 180 5.02 -13.00 -9.32
CA MET A 180 3.78 -13.06 -8.57
C MET A 180 3.37 -14.51 -8.30
N ILE A 181 3.02 -14.82 -7.05
CA ILE A 181 2.71 -16.17 -6.60
C ILE A 181 1.19 -16.41 -6.61
N ALA A 182 0.40 -15.39 -6.26
CA ALA A 182 -1.06 -15.30 -6.38
C ALA A 182 -1.55 -13.89 -5.97
N GLY A 183 -2.84 -13.61 -6.15
CA GLY A 183 -3.47 -12.32 -5.82
C GLY A 183 -4.04 -11.63 -7.06
N THR A 184 -4.49 -10.38 -6.89
CA THR A 184 -5.05 -9.57 -7.97
C THR A 184 -4.39 -8.21 -8.00
N ILE A 185 -3.93 -7.79 -9.18
CA ILE A 185 -3.45 -6.43 -9.45
C ILE A 185 -4.32 -5.85 -10.57
N ALA A 186 -4.90 -4.67 -10.37
CA ALA A 186 -5.66 -3.98 -11.40
C ALA A 186 -5.04 -2.59 -11.64
N VAL A 187 -4.81 -2.24 -12.90
CA VAL A 187 -4.21 -0.95 -13.30
C VAL A 187 -5.09 -0.33 -14.38
N ALA A 188 -5.58 0.88 -14.13
CA ALA A 188 -6.49 1.57 -15.03
C ALA A 188 -5.76 2.30 -16.17
N GLY A 189 -4.52 2.73 -15.93
CA GLY A 189 -3.62 3.31 -16.92
C GLY A 189 -2.77 2.27 -17.66
N SER A 190 -1.55 2.66 -18.03
CA SER A 190 -0.59 1.81 -18.76
C SER A 190 0.38 1.08 -17.82
N LEU A 191 0.96 0.00 -18.33
CA LEU A 191 2.09 -0.68 -17.70
C LEU A 191 3.41 -0.32 -18.39
N GLY A 192 4.49 -0.33 -17.62
CA GLY A 192 5.86 -0.37 -18.12
C GLY A 192 6.25 -1.72 -18.74
N ALA A 193 7.55 -1.91 -18.94
CA ALA A 193 8.11 -3.10 -19.58
C ALA A 193 8.02 -4.35 -18.70
N TYR A 194 8.06 -5.52 -19.34
CA TYR A 194 8.10 -6.85 -18.70
C TYR A 194 7.01 -7.12 -17.64
N PRO A 195 5.73 -6.79 -17.91
CA PRO A 195 4.65 -7.12 -16.97
C PRO A 195 4.53 -8.63 -16.79
N ALA A 196 4.16 -9.07 -15.59
CA ALA A 196 4.00 -10.47 -15.22
C ALA A 196 5.27 -11.35 -15.39
N TYR A 197 6.47 -10.76 -15.44
CA TYR A 197 7.71 -11.53 -15.59
C TYR A 197 7.88 -12.58 -14.48
N GLY A 198 7.88 -13.87 -14.84
CA GLY A 198 8.00 -14.97 -13.89
C GLY A 198 6.78 -15.18 -12.98
N MET A 199 5.61 -14.64 -13.37
CA MET A 199 4.34 -14.88 -12.69
C MET A 199 4.00 -16.37 -12.66
N LYS A 200 3.66 -16.90 -11.49
CA LYS A 200 3.23 -18.30 -11.30
C LYS A 200 1.72 -18.45 -11.34
N ARG A 201 0.99 -17.56 -10.63
CA ARG A 201 -0.47 -17.47 -10.60
C ARG A 201 -0.88 -16.05 -10.23
N GLY A 202 -2.17 -15.76 -10.35
CA GLY A 202 -2.79 -14.50 -10.00
C GLY A 202 -3.54 -13.91 -11.19
N THR A 203 -4.02 -12.69 -11.02
CA THR A 203 -4.76 -11.97 -12.06
C THR A 203 -4.22 -10.56 -12.18
N LEU A 204 -3.78 -10.18 -13.38
CA LEU A 204 -3.55 -8.78 -13.76
C LEU A 204 -4.75 -8.34 -14.62
N ILE A 205 -5.41 -7.25 -14.21
CA ILE A 205 -6.54 -6.64 -14.93
C ILE A 205 -6.11 -5.28 -15.45
N LEU A 206 -6.15 -5.12 -16.77
CA LEU A 206 -5.63 -3.95 -17.46
C LEU A 206 -6.70 -3.38 -18.38
N ASN A 207 -6.74 -2.05 -18.47
CA ASN A 207 -7.66 -1.36 -19.39
C ASN A 207 -7.16 -1.39 -20.84
N ALA A 208 -5.84 -1.50 -21.03
CA ALA A 208 -5.21 -1.59 -22.34
C ALA A 208 -4.12 -2.67 -22.36
N LEU A 209 -3.87 -3.23 -23.53
CA LEU A 209 -2.76 -4.16 -23.72
C LEU A 209 -1.43 -3.43 -23.51
N PRO A 210 -0.47 -3.99 -22.75
CA PRO A 210 0.87 -3.44 -22.65
C PRO A 210 1.54 -3.29 -24.02
N ALA A 211 2.33 -2.22 -24.20
CA ALA A 211 3.05 -1.98 -25.45
C ALA A 211 4.04 -3.10 -25.80
N GLN A 212 4.56 -3.79 -24.77
CA GLN A 212 5.45 -4.94 -24.93
C GLN A 212 4.90 -6.10 -24.10
N MET A 213 4.50 -7.16 -24.79
CA MET A 213 4.15 -8.42 -24.17
C MET A 213 5.38 -9.33 -24.11
N LEU A 214 5.52 -10.09 -23.02
CA LEU A 214 6.57 -11.09 -22.93
C LEU A 214 6.32 -12.21 -23.96
N PRO A 215 7.36 -12.75 -24.61
CA PRO A 215 7.21 -13.86 -25.58
C PRO A 215 6.54 -15.12 -25.01
N THR A 216 6.58 -15.29 -23.68
CA THR A 216 5.97 -16.42 -22.97
C THR A 216 4.48 -16.21 -22.70
N ILE A 217 3.93 -15.03 -22.98
CA ILE A 217 2.51 -14.73 -22.75
C ILE A 217 1.70 -15.01 -24.02
N VAL A 218 0.75 -15.93 -23.91
CA VAL A 218 -0.09 -16.42 -25.01
C VAL A 218 -1.47 -15.78 -24.94
N ASP A 219 -1.92 -15.23 -26.07
CA ASP A 219 -3.29 -14.77 -26.25
C ASP A 219 -4.26 -15.95 -26.34
N CYS A 220 -5.25 -15.96 -25.46
CA CYS A 220 -6.27 -16.99 -25.37
C CYS A 220 -7.61 -16.54 -25.98
N GLY A 221 -7.68 -15.34 -26.57
CA GLY A 221 -8.88 -14.78 -27.17
C GLY A 221 -9.85 -14.17 -26.16
N ALA A 222 -11.10 -13.94 -26.60
CA ALA A 222 -12.14 -13.34 -25.79
C ALA A 222 -12.85 -14.40 -24.91
N HIS A 223 -13.00 -14.10 -23.62
CA HIS A 223 -13.64 -14.97 -22.64
C HIS A 223 -14.63 -14.20 -21.79
N ARG A 224 -15.77 -14.83 -21.48
CA ARG A 224 -16.67 -14.35 -20.42
C ARG A 224 -16.30 -15.06 -19.12
N LEU A 225 -15.66 -14.34 -18.20
CA LEU A 225 -15.14 -14.92 -16.96
C LEU A 225 -16.05 -14.57 -15.78
N GLY A 226 -16.84 -15.54 -15.32
CA GLY A 226 -17.83 -15.32 -14.26
C GLY A 226 -17.24 -14.82 -12.93
N PHE A 227 -15.98 -15.13 -12.61
CA PHE A 227 -15.36 -14.62 -11.38
C PHE A 227 -15.17 -13.10 -11.39
N LEU A 228 -15.12 -12.46 -12.56
CA LEU A 228 -14.95 -11.01 -12.68
C LEU A 228 -16.17 -10.26 -12.15
N SER A 229 -17.39 -10.80 -12.27
CA SER A 229 -18.58 -10.16 -11.70
C SER A 229 -18.48 -10.07 -10.18
N LEU A 230 -18.05 -11.17 -9.54
CA LEU A 230 -17.85 -11.22 -8.09
C LEU A 230 -16.73 -10.26 -7.65
N LEU A 231 -15.64 -10.21 -8.43
CA LEU A 231 -14.51 -9.33 -8.16
C LEU A 231 -14.91 -7.86 -8.26
N TYR A 232 -15.54 -7.44 -9.35
CA TYR A 232 -15.96 -6.06 -9.56
C TYR A 232 -17.06 -5.65 -8.57
N ALA A 233 -18.00 -6.56 -8.23
CA ALA A 233 -18.96 -6.32 -7.16
C ALA A 233 -18.29 -6.07 -5.80
N SER A 234 -17.16 -6.75 -5.51
CA SER A 234 -16.38 -6.51 -4.28
C SER A 234 -15.69 -5.14 -4.25
N TRP A 235 -15.53 -4.49 -5.40
CA TRP A 235 -14.93 -3.16 -5.52
C TRP A 235 -15.95 -2.03 -5.55
N LYS A 236 -17.24 -2.34 -5.65
CA LYS A 236 -18.30 -1.33 -5.73
C LYS A 236 -18.20 -0.33 -4.58
N GLY A 237 -18.18 0.95 -4.92
CA GLY A 237 -18.09 2.05 -3.94
C GLY A 237 -16.68 2.35 -3.43
N LEU A 238 -15.65 1.64 -3.90
CA LEU A 238 -14.27 2.08 -3.71
C LEU A 238 -14.00 3.39 -4.49
N PRO A 239 -13.10 4.26 -4.02
CA PRO A 239 -12.72 5.46 -4.75
C PRO A 239 -12.01 5.12 -6.07
N GLY A 240 -12.12 6.01 -7.05
CA GLY A 240 -11.45 5.88 -8.34
C GLY A 240 -12.20 4.96 -9.33
N PRO A 241 -11.55 4.59 -10.45
CA PRO A 241 -12.22 3.96 -11.59
C PRO A 241 -12.78 2.57 -11.28
N PHE A 242 -12.15 1.82 -10.37
CA PHE A 242 -12.53 0.43 -10.09
C PHE A 242 -13.86 0.30 -9.34
N GLY A 243 -14.25 1.31 -8.54
CA GLY A 243 -15.52 1.28 -7.83
C GLY A 243 -16.74 1.56 -8.69
N ALA A 244 -16.52 2.05 -9.92
CA ALA A 244 -17.54 2.30 -10.93
C ALA A 244 -17.62 1.20 -12.00
N LEU A 245 -16.80 0.15 -11.91
CA LEU A 245 -16.83 -0.95 -12.88
C LEU A 245 -18.17 -1.70 -12.84
N ASP A 246 -18.73 -1.95 -14.02
CA ASP A 246 -19.94 -2.75 -14.17
C ASP A 246 -19.63 -4.23 -13.89
N ALA A 247 -20.28 -4.79 -12.87
CA ALA A 247 -20.17 -6.21 -12.53
C ALA A 247 -20.77 -7.14 -13.60
N GLY A 248 -21.54 -6.62 -14.55
CA GLY A 248 -22.00 -7.34 -15.74
C GLY A 248 -20.95 -7.44 -16.86
N ALA A 249 -19.93 -6.57 -16.85
CA ALA A 249 -18.89 -6.49 -17.87
C ALA A 249 -17.81 -7.57 -17.68
N CYS A 250 -18.17 -8.83 -17.92
CA CYS A 250 -17.30 -9.98 -17.70
C CYS A 250 -16.55 -10.48 -18.95
N THR A 251 -16.73 -9.83 -20.10
CA THR A 251 -16.08 -10.22 -21.35
C THR A 251 -14.74 -9.50 -21.48
N VAL A 252 -13.64 -10.25 -21.50
CA VAL A 252 -12.28 -9.73 -21.58
C VAL A 252 -11.45 -10.53 -22.58
N ARG A 253 -10.40 -9.92 -23.15
CA ARG A 253 -9.36 -10.68 -23.87
C ARG A 253 -8.35 -11.22 -22.85
N ARG A 254 -8.17 -12.54 -22.81
CA ARG A 254 -7.37 -13.20 -21.78
C ARG A 254 -6.01 -13.59 -22.32
N TYR A 255 -4.99 -13.41 -21.50
CA TYR A 255 -3.63 -13.86 -21.75
C TYR A 255 -3.17 -14.83 -20.64
N MET A 256 -2.33 -15.80 -20.99
CA MET A 256 -1.74 -16.76 -20.04
C MET A 256 -0.22 -16.80 -20.19
N GLY A 257 0.50 -16.88 -19.06
CA GLY A 257 1.95 -17.12 -19.02
C GLY A 257 2.30 -18.50 -18.50
#